data_AF-A0A6A0GRZ5-F1
#
_entry.id   AF-A0A6A0GRZ5-F1
#
_cell.length_a   1.000
_cell.length_b   1.000
_cell.length_c   1.000
_cell.angle_alpha   90.00
_cell.angle_beta   90.00
_cell.angle_gamma   90.00
#
_symmetry.space_group_name_H-M   'P 1'
#
loop_
_entity.id
_entity.type
_entity.pdbx_description
1 polymer ?
#
loop_
_entity_poly.entity_id
_entity_poly.type
_entity_poly.pdbx_seq_one_letter_code
_entity_poly.pdbx_strand_id
1 'polypeptide(L)'
;MNKLPPGIEKISYITFLSVFDRLQDIPKDKKGAQYKDYLYSLLDYLYSYVERVKPLLDMGDELEALTKDFDEQWQAGKFPGWAKESGGALSTAGAHLDLSPFSSASELKSLGLDRLKSALMALNLKCGGTLEERAHRLFLTKGKSIDELDSSLFTKSKGKGGSTTKGKEAEKHRELALMEAQVYRLSEILAEQKEDTKENVQRKQARKDGEEDEEDEASASDSDDEEDEVPYNPKNLPLGWDGKPIPYWLYKLHGLNISYTCEICANFTYKGPKAFQRHFAEWRHAHGMRCLGIPNTAHFANVTSIEDALKLWEKLKEQKNGERWQAEIEEEYEDTQGNVFNRKTFNDLKKQGLL
;
A
#
# COMPACT_ATOMS: atom_id res chain seq x y z
N MET A 1 8.29 -17.25 -10.35
CA MET A 1 7.25 -16.26 -10.72
C MET A 1 6.00 -17.00 -11.16
N ASN A 2 4.97 -17.01 -10.31
CA ASN A 2 3.66 -17.56 -10.65
C ASN A 2 3.03 -16.69 -11.74
N LYS A 3 2.76 -17.27 -12.92
CA LYS A 3 2.02 -16.56 -13.97
C LYS A 3 0.60 -16.32 -13.44
N LEU A 4 0.19 -15.05 -13.38
CA LEU A 4 -1.18 -14.68 -13.05
C LEU A 4 -2.15 -15.32 -14.06
N PRO A 5 -3.35 -15.74 -13.62
CA PRO A 5 -4.41 -16.20 -14.50
C PRO A 5 -4.69 -15.19 -15.64
N PRO A 6 -5.04 -15.67 -16.85
CA PRO A 6 -5.36 -14.79 -17.96
C PRO A 6 -6.59 -13.92 -17.63
N GLY A 7 -6.50 -12.61 -17.89
CA GLY A 7 -7.58 -11.65 -17.67
C GLY A 7 -7.50 -10.82 -16.38
N ILE A 8 -6.42 -10.92 -15.59
CA ILE A 8 -6.18 -10.09 -14.42
C ILE A 8 -5.26 -8.93 -14.79
N GLU A 9 -5.75 -7.69 -14.64
CA GLU A 9 -4.95 -6.48 -14.84
C GLU A 9 -3.90 -6.34 -13.73
N LYS A 10 -2.68 -5.97 -14.12
CA LYS A 10 -1.61 -5.67 -13.17
C LYS A 10 -1.85 -4.28 -12.60
N ILE A 11 -2.06 -4.21 -11.28
CA ILE A 11 -2.13 -2.95 -10.55
C ILE A 11 -0.78 -2.69 -9.86
N SER A 12 -0.34 -1.43 -9.86
CA SER A 12 0.82 -1.02 -9.07
C SER A 12 0.47 -1.00 -7.58
N TYR A 13 1.47 -1.11 -6.70
CA TYR A 13 1.22 -1.05 -5.26
C TYR A 13 0.61 0.30 -4.81
N ILE A 14 1.07 1.42 -5.39
CA ILE A 14 0.49 2.75 -5.11
C ILE A 14 -0.97 2.82 -5.57
N THR A 15 -1.28 2.24 -6.74
CA THR A 15 -2.65 2.16 -7.24
C THR A 15 -3.50 1.35 -6.28
N PHE A 16 -3.01 0.19 -5.81
CA PHE A 16 -3.69 -0.63 -4.82
C PHE A 16 -3.99 0.15 -3.54
N LEU A 17 -3.01 0.84 -2.95
CA LEU A 17 -3.21 1.66 -1.74
C LEU A 17 -4.27 2.76 -1.91
N SER A 18 -4.52 3.20 -3.15
CA SER A 18 -5.52 4.23 -3.44
C SER A 18 -6.94 3.70 -3.64
N VAL A 19 -7.10 2.37 -3.85
CA VAL A 19 -8.38 1.74 -4.22
C VAL A 19 -8.77 0.56 -3.34
N PHE A 20 -7.93 0.08 -2.41
CA PHE A 20 -8.21 -1.10 -1.60
C PHE A 20 -9.48 -0.97 -0.75
N ASP A 21 -9.84 0.25 -0.39
CA ASP A 21 -11.04 0.60 0.38
C ASP A 21 -12.22 1.04 -0.51
N ARG A 22 -12.10 0.98 -1.85
CA ARG A 22 -13.17 1.30 -2.81
C ARG A 22 -13.91 0.04 -3.26
N LEU A 23 -14.43 -0.69 -2.29
CA LEU A 23 -15.06 -2.00 -2.51
C LEU A 23 -16.42 -1.90 -3.25
N GLN A 24 -17.02 -0.71 -3.31
CA GLN A 24 -18.23 -0.47 -4.10
C GLN A 24 -18.00 -0.54 -5.61
N ASP A 25 -16.78 -0.31 -6.08
CA ASP A 25 -16.44 -0.33 -7.50
C ASP A 25 -16.26 -1.77 -8.02
N ILE A 26 -16.18 -2.75 -7.12
CA ILE A 26 -15.99 -4.16 -7.45
C ILE A 26 -17.34 -4.77 -7.89
N PRO A 27 -17.43 -5.31 -9.12
CA PRO A 27 -18.65 -5.95 -9.61
C PRO A 27 -19.11 -7.12 -8.73
N LYS A 28 -20.44 -7.27 -8.56
CA LYS A 28 -21.03 -8.33 -7.71
C LYS A 28 -20.63 -9.74 -8.14
N ASP A 29 -20.39 -9.99 -9.43
CA ASP A 29 -19.93 -11.28 -9.96
C ASP A 29 -18.49 -11.65 -9.52
N LYS A 30 -17.69 -10.66 -9.10
CA LYS A 30 -16.34 -10.87 -8.58
C LYS A 30 -16.30 -11.08 -7.06
N LYS A 31 -17.40 -10.81 -6.34
CA LYS A 31 -17.53 -10.97 -4.88
C LYS A 31 -17.80 -12.43 -4.48
N GLY A 32 -16.90 -13.33 -4.90
CA GLY A 32 -16.95 -14.76 -4.61
C GLY A 32 -16.20 -15.16 -3.33
N ALA A 33 -15.89 -16.45 -3.18
CA ALA A 33 -15.20 -16.99 -2.00
C ALA A 33 -13.80 -16.37 -1.79
N GLN A 34 -12.98 -16.28 -2.84
CA GLN A 34 -11.64 -15.68 -2.76
C GLN A 34 -11.68 -14.21 -2.32
N TYR A 35 -12.72 -13.48 -2.73
CA TYR A 35 -12.92 -12.10 -2.30
C TYR A 35 -13.30 -12.04 -0.81
N LYS A 36 -14.14 -12.97 -0.34
CA LYS A 36 -14.44 -13.11 1.09
C LYS A 36 -13.17 -13.39 1.90
N ASP A 37 -12.33 -14.31 1.44
CA ASP A 37 -11.06 -14.65 2.10
C ASP A 37 -10.12 -13.44 2.15
N TYR A 38 -10.03 -12.68 1.06
CA TYR A 38 -9.29 -11.41 1.03
C TYR A 38 -9.81 -10.41 2.06
N LEU A 39 -11.14 -10.22 2.15
CA LEU A 39 -11.72 -9.31 3.14
C LEU A 39 -11.46 -9.77 4.56
N TYR A 40 -11.52 -11.07 4.86
CA TYR A 40 -11.14 -11.58 6.18
C TYR A 40 -9.70 -11.22 6.53
N SER A 41 -8.73 -11.52 5.65
CA SER A 41 -7.32 -11.21 5.91
C SER A 41 -7.07 -9.71 6.04
N LEU A 42 -7.73 -8.89 5.22
CA LEU A 42 -7.61 -7.44 5.30
C LEU A 42 -8.18 -6.90 6.62
N LEU A 43 -9.37 -7.34 7.00
CA LEU A 43 -10.00 -6.93 8.25
C LEU A 43 -9.15 -7.34 9.46
N ASP A 44 -8.70 -8.60 9.51
CA ASP A 44 -7.83 -9.10 10.59
C ASP A 44 -6.59 -8.22 10.78
N TYR A 45 -5.91 -7.90 9.67
CA TYR A 45 -4.77 -6.97 9.70
C TYR A 45 -5.15 -5.58 10.21
N LEU A 46 -6.23 -4.98 9.67
CA LEU A 46 -6.65 -3.62 10.02
C LEU A 46 -7.10 -3.54 11.48
N TYR A 47 -7.88 -4.51 11.98
CA TYR A 47 -8.29 -4.58 13.38
C TYR A 47 -7.07 -4.67 14.30
N SER A 48 -6.20 -5.63 14.04
CA SER A 48 -4.98 -5.82 14.83
C SER A 48 -4.09 -4.57 14.81
N TYR A 49 -4.05 -3.85 13.68
CA TYR A 49 -3.33 -2.59 13.57
C TYR A 49 -3.97 -1.50 14.42
N VAL A 50 -5.29 -1.30 14.34
CA VAL A 50 -6.02 -0.29 15.14
C VAL A 50 -5.83 -0.53 16.63
N GLU A 51 -5.94 -1.76 17.11
CA GLU A 51 -5.72 -2.08 18.54
C GLU A 51 -4.31 -1.70 19.01
N ARG A 52 -3.29 -1.85 18.15
CA ARG A 52 -1.92 -1.46 18.46
C ARG A 52 -1.71 0.06 18.45
N VAL A 53 -2.29 0.78 17.48
CA VAL A 53 -2.04 2.22 17.32
C VAL A 53 -2.99 3.11 18.13
N LYS A 54 -4.16 2.58 18.51
CA LYS A 54 -5.22 3.29 19.25
C LYS A 54 -5.77 2.41 20.38
N PRO A 55 -4.97 2.00 21.38
CA PRO A 55 -5.40 1.06 22.43
C PRO A 55 -6.50 1.62 23.36
N LEU A 56 -6.76 2.92 23.33
CA LEU A 56 -7.84 3.56 24.10
C LEU A 56 -9.16 3.67 23.31
N LEU A 57 -9.17 3.31 22.03
CA LEU A 57 -10.38 3.29 21.23
C LEU A 57 -11.14 2.00 21.55
N ASP A 58 -12.39 2.13 22.01
CA ASP A 58 -13.26 0.98 22.20
C ASP A 58 -13.75 0.47 20.85
N MET A 59 -13.09 -0.56 20.36
CA MET A 59 -13.45 -1.21 19.10
C MET A 59 -14.80 -1.94 19.18
N GLY A 60 -15.23 -2.37 20.37
CA GLY A 60 -16.53 -3.00 20.56
C GLY A 60 -17.66 -2.03 20.27
N ASP A 61 -17.61 -0.85 20.89
CA ASP A 61 -18.58 0.22 20.71
C ASP A 61 -18.62 0.71 19.25
N GLU A 62 -17.46 0.86 18.61
CA GLU A 62 -17.35 1.25 17.20
C GLU A 62 -18.01 0.23 16.26
N LEU A 63 -17.83 -1.06 16.51
CA LEU A 63 -18.45 -2.11 15.68
C LEU A 63 -19.94 -2.29 15.94
N GLU A 64 -20.40 -2.07 17.17
CA GLU A 64 -21.83 -2.08 17.48
C GLU A 64 -22.53 -0.90 16.78
N ALA A 65 -21.96 0.30 16.88
CA ALA A 65 -22.47 1.49 16.20
C ALA A 65 -22.50 1.30 14.67
N LEU A 66 -21.43 0.73 14.10
CA LEU A 66 -21.36 0.38 12.68
C LEU A 66 -22.42 -0.64 12.27
N THR A 67 -22.61 -1.70 13.06
CA THR A 67 -23.59 -2.74 12.74
C THR A 67 -25.01 -2.16 12.70
N LYS A 68 -25.31 -1.24 13.61
CA LYS A 68 -26.60 -0.53 13.64
C LYS A 68 -26.80 0.36 12.42
N ASP A 69 -25.83 1.20 12.08
CA ASP A 69 -25.90 2.05 10.87
C ASP A 69 -25.98 1.21 9.59
N PHE A 70 -25.19 0.13 9.51
CA PHE A 70 -25.27 -0.83 8.41
C PHE A 70 -26.68 -1.42 8.27
N ASP A 71 -27.29 -1.87 9.38
CA ASP A 71 -28.63 -2.44 9.33
C ASP A 71 -29.68 -1.43 8.87
N GLU A 72 -29.59 -0.17 9.32
CA GLU A 72 -30.46 0.91 8.85
C GLU A 72 -30.29 1.14 7.33
N GLN A 73 -29.06 1.23 6.84
CA GLN A 73 -28.75 1.40 5.42
C GLN A 73 -29.14 0.19 4.56
N TRP A 74 -28.95 -1.03 5.09
CA TRP A 74 -29.26 -2.29 4.43
C TRP A 74 -30.77 -2.46 4.26
N GLN A 75 -31.55 -2.18 5.30
CA GLN A 75 -33.01 -2.21 5.22
C GLN A 75 -33.56 -1.14 4.28
N ALA A 76 -32.94 0.05 4.27
CA ALA A 76 -33.26 1.10 3.31
C ALA A 76 -32.82 0.77 1.86
N GLY A 77 -32.01 -0.28 1.66
CA GLY A 77 -31.45 -0.64 0.35
C GLY A 77 -30.48 0.39 -0.22
N LYS A 78 -29.87 1.21 0.65
CA LYS A 78 -28.97 2.32 0.28
C LYS A 78 -27.49 1.98 0.43
N PHE A 79 -27.15 0.80 0.93
CA PHE A 79 -25.76 0.41 1.15
C PHE A 79 -24.96 0.40 -0.18
N PRO A 80 -23.81 1.10 -0.25
CA PRO A 80 -23.00 1.23 -1.48
C PRO A 80 -22.60 -0.13 -2.06
N GLY A 81 -22.61 -0.26 -3.39
CA GLY A 81 -22.24 -1.51 -4.08
C GLY A 81 -23.25 -2.65 -3.96
N TRP A 82 -24.22 -2.56 -3.04
CA TRP A 82 -25.23 -3.61 -2.79
C TRP A 82 -26.66 -3.16 -2.99
N ALA A 83 -26.92 -1.86 -3.18
CA ALA A 83 -28.22 -1.34 -3.54
C ALA A 83 -28.91 -2.26 -4.57
N LYS A 84 -30.20 -2.54 -4.32
CA LYS A 84 -31.02 -3.23 -5.31
C LYS A 84 -30.97 -2.33 -6.53
N GLU A 85 -30.49 -2.86 -7.65
CA GLU A 85 -30.72 -2.19 -8.92
C GLU A 85 -32.21 -1.88 -8.96
N SER A 86 -32.56 -0.60 -8.94
CA SER A 86 -33.86 -0.15 -9.40
C SER A 86 -33.91 -0.60 -10.85
N GLY A 87 -34.45 -1.80 -11.08
CA GLY A 87 -34.36 -2.60 -12.30
C GLY A 87 -33.48 -1.98 -13.37
N GLY A 88 -32.21 -2.39 -13.42
CA GLY A 88 -31.24 -1.87 -14.38
C GLY A 88 -31.88 -1.75 -15.76
N ALA A 89 -31.88 -0.52 -16.28
CA ALA A 89 -32.47 -0.09 -17.55
C ALA A 89 -31.85 -0.75 -18.80
N LEU A 90 -31.22 -1.91 -18.65
CA LEU A 90 -30.45 -2.59 -19.70
C LEU A 90 -30.88 -4.05 -19.92
N SER A 91 -31.91 -4.56 -19.24
CA SER A 91 -32.42 -5.94 -19.45
C SER A 91 -33.88 -6.05 -19.93
N THR A 92 -34.65 -4.96 -20.00
CA THR A 92 -35.98 -4.93 -20.64
C THR A 92 -35.91 -4.35 -22.05
N ALA A 93 -35.23 -5.06 -22.96
CA ALA A 93 -35.27 -4.75 -24.39
C ALA A 93 -36.63 -5.16 -24.98
N GLY A 94 -37.67 -4.38 -24.70
CA GLY A 94 -39.00 -4.53 -25.27
C GLY A 94 -39.75 -3.20 -25.21
N ALA A 95 -40.15 -2.66 -26.36
CA ALA A 95 -40.96 -1.46 -26.41
C ALA A 95 -42.40 -1.75 -25.92
N HIS A 96 -42.92 -0.93 -25.01
CA HIS A 96 -44.30 -1.00 -24.55
C HIS A 96 -45.25 -0.73 -25.73
N LEU A 97 -46.18 -1.66 -25.98
CA LEU A 97 -47.19 -1.53 -27.04
C LEU A 97 -48.54 -1.20 -26.40
N ASP A 98 -49.13 -0.07 -26.80
CA ASP A 98 -50.51 0.23 -26.41
C ASP A 98 -51.50 -0.70 -27.14
N LEU A 99 -52.28 -1.45 -26.37
CA LEU A 99 -53.29 -2.39 -26.86
C LEU A 99 -54.68 -1.75 -26.98
N SER A 100 -54.86 -0.51 -26.51
CA SER A 100 -56.15 0.21 -26.59
C SER A 100 -56.76 0.21 -28.00
N PRO A 101 -56.01 0.43 -29.11
CA PRO A 101 -56.58 0.56 -30.45
C PRO A 101 -57.02 -0.77 -31.08
N PHE A 102 -56.59 -1.90 -30.54
CA PHE A 102 -56.81 -3.22 -31.15
C PHE A 102 -58.06 -3.89 -30.58
N SER A 103 -58.99 -4.31 -31.44
CA SER A 103 -60.23 -4.95 -31.04
C SER A 103 -60.13 -6.47 -30.91
N SER A 104 -59.10 -7.08 -31.53
CA SER A 104 -58.89 -8.53 -31.51
C SER A 104 -57.41 -8.93 -31.62
N ALA A 105 -57.09 -10.17 -31.21
CA ALA A 105 -55.77 -10.76 -31.41
C ALA A 105 -55.39 -10.89 -32.90
N SER A 106 -56.35 -10.98 -33.81
CA SER A 106 -56.10 -11.05 -35.24
C SER A 106 -55.53 -9.76 -35.81
N GLU A 107 -55.93 -8.59 -35.28
CA GLU A 107 -55.40 -7.29 -35.72
C GLU A 107 -53.94 -7.11 -35.31
N LEU A 108 -53.55 -7.63 -34.13
CA LEU A 108 -52.17 -7.59 -33.64
C LEU A 108 -51.19 -8.36 -34.53
N LYS A 109 -51.67 -9.33 -35.31
CA LYS A 109 -50.84 -10.08 -36.26
C LYS A 109 -50.18 -9.19 -37.31
N SER A 110 -50.87 -8.12 -37.72
CA SER A 110 -50.38 -7.16 -38.71
C SER A 110 -49.11 -6.41 -38.27
N LEU A 111 -48.84 -6.37 -36.96
CA LEU A 111 -47.64 -5.73 -36.39
C LEU A 111 -46.36 -6.53 -36.62
N GLY A 112 -46.47 -7.80 -37.01
CA GLY A 112 -45.34 -8.67 -37.31
C GLY A 112 -44.68 -9.29 -36.08
N LEU A 113 -43.85 -10.28 -36.34
CA LEU A 113 -43.30 -11.19 -35.33
C LEU A 113 -42.36 -10.49 -34.35
N ASP A 114 -41.55 -9.54 -34.82
CA ASP A 114 -40.56 -8.82 -34.02
C ASP A 114 -41.19 -7.82 -33.05
N ARG A 115 -42.25 -7.14 -33.48
CA ARG A 115 -42.97 -6.18 -32.64
C ARG A 115 -43.76 -6.88 -31.53
N LEU A 116 -44.39 -8.01 -31.85
CA LEU A 116 -45.06 -8.86 -30.85
C LEU A 116 -44.07 -9.50 -29.88
N LYS A 117 -42.91 -9.95 -30.37
CA LYS A 117 -41.83 -10.46 -29.51
C LYS A 117 -41.35 -9.40 -28.54
N SER A 118 -41.09 -8.19 -29.04
CA SER A 118 -40.62 -7.05 -28.23
C SER A 118 -41.64 -6.65 -27.17
N ALA A 119 -42.94 -6.59 -27.52
CA ALA A 119 -44.00 -6.26 -26.57
C ALA A 119 -44.21 -7.35 -25.50
N LEU A 120 -44.10 -8.63 -25.86
CA LEU A 120 -44.16 -9.74 -24.90
C LEU A 120 -42.94 -9.75 -23.96
N MET A 121 -41.75 -9.45 -24.48
CA MET A 121 -40.53 -9.31 -23.68
C MET A 121 -40.61 -8.13 -22.71
N ALA A 122 -41.21 -7.01 -23.12
CA ALA A 122 -41.47 -5.86 -22.24
C ALA A 122 -42.32 -6.22 -21.01
N LEU A 123 -43.21 -7.22 -21.16
CA LEU A 123 -44.10 -7.72 -20.12
C LEU A 123 -43.59 -9.00 -19.41
N ASN A 124 -42.34 -9.44 -19.68
CA ASN A 124 -41.76 -10.69 -19.16
C ASN A 124 -42.55 -11.98 -19.50
N LEU A 125 -43.37 -11.93 -20.55
CA LEU A 125 -44.17 -13.06 -21.01
C LEU A 125 -43.34 -13.95 -21.95
N LYS A 126 -43.72 -15.23 -22.03
CA LYS A 126 -43.13 -16.15 -23.00
C LYS A 126 -43.30 -15.59 -24.41
N CYS A 127 -42.24 -15.62 -25.21
CA CYS A 127 -42.24 -15.14 -26.60
C CYS A 127 -42.11 -16.27 -27.64
N GLY A 128 -42.15 -17.54 -27.22
CA GLY A 128 -42.14 -18.70 -28.12
C GLY A 128 -43.51 -18.96 -28.75
N GLY A 129 -43.52 -19.68 -29.87
CA GLY A 129 -44.75 -20.05 -30.60
C GLY A 129 -44.93 -19.33 -31.94
N THR A 130 -46.06 -19.63 -32.58
CA THR A 130 -46.51 -19.01 -33.84
C THR A 130 -46.89 -17.54 -33.66
N LEU A 131 -47.06 -16.82 -34.76
CA LEU A 131 -47.44 -15.41 -34.75
C LEU A 131 -48.84 -15.22 -34.13
N GLU A 132 -49.76 -16.15 -34.40
CA GLU A 132 -51.07 -16.30 -33.76
C GLU A 132 -50.97 -16.37 -32.24
N GLU A 133 -50.15 -17.30 -31.73
CA GLU A 133 -50.02 -17.58 -30.31
C GLU A 133 -49.44 -16.38 -29.55
N ARG A 134 -48.50 -15.66 -30.16
CA ARG A 134 -47.93 -14.44 -29.58
C ARG A 134 -48.96 -13.31 -29.53
N ALA A 135 -49.71 -13.11 -30.61
CA ALA A 135 -50.75 -12.10 -30.67
C ALA A 135 -51.87 -12.38 -29.64
N HIS A 136 -52.29 -13.64 -29.50
CA HIS A 136 -53.28 -14.05 -28.51
C HIS A 136 -52.78 -13.84 -27.08
N ARG A 137 -51.53 -14.22 -26.81
CA ARG A 137 -50.89 -14.05 -25.49
C ARG A 137 -50.75 -12.58 -25.09
N LEU A 138 -50.39 -11.73 -26.04
CA LEU A 138 -50.30 -10.28 -25.81
C LEU A 138 -51.68 -9.66 -25.63
N PHE A 139 -52.70 -10.08 -26.39
CA PHE A 139 -54.06 -9.56 -26.24
C PHE A 139 -54.69 -9.91 -24.88
N LEU A 140 -54.32 -11.05 -24.28
CA LEU A 140 -54.80 -11.46 -22.95
C LEU A 140 -54.40 -10.49 -21.83
N THR A 141 -53.40 -9.63 -22.04
CA THR A 141 -53.00 -8.61 -21.08
C THR A 141 -53.77 -7.30 -21.22
N LYS A 142 -54.61 -7.15 -22.26
CA LYS A 142 -55.38 -5.93 -22.48
C LYS A 142 -56.36 -5.71 -21.32
N GLY A 143 -56.16 -4.61 -20.59
CA GLY A 143 -57.03 -4.19 -19.49
C GLY A 143 -56.89 -5.01 -18.21
N LYS A 144 -55.85 -5.85 -18.08
CA LYS A 144 -55.55 -6.61 -16.86
C LYS A 144 -54.28 -6.10 -16.21
N SER A 145 -54.26 -6.10 -14.88
CA SER A 145 -53.02 -5.88 -14.14
C SER A 145 -52.12 -7.11 -14.22
N ILE A 146 -50.81 -6.95 -14.03
CA ILE A 146 -49.85 -8.06 -14.09
C ILE A 146 -50.18 -9.17 -13.07
N ASP A 147 -50.80 -8.83 -11.95
CA ASP A 147 -51.16 -9.75 -10.86
C ASP A 147 -52.38 -10.63 -11.22
N GLU A 148 -53.19 -10.22 -12.20
CA GLU A 148 -54.38 -10.95 -12.67
C GLU A 148 -54.05 -11.97 -13.78
N LEU A 149 -52.80 -12.01 -14.23
CA LEU A 149 -52.36 -12.89 -15.31
C LEU A 149 -51.94 -14.27 -14.77
N ASP A 150 -52.24 -15.32 -15.54
CA ASP A 150 -51.82 -16.67 -15.18
C ASP A 150 -50.29 -16.78 -15.16
N SER A 151 -49.76 -17.23 -14.02
CA SER A 151 -48.36 -17.56 -13.78
C SER A 151 -47.73 -18.44 -14.87
N SER A 152 -48.52 -19.25 -15.60
CA SER A 152 -48.05 -20.09 -16.70
C SER A 152 -47.60 -19.29 -17.93
N LEU A 153 -48.06 -18.05 -18.11
CA LEU A 153 -47.76 -17.18 -19.26
C LEU A 153 -46.40 -16.50 -19.15
N PHE A 154 -45.89 -16.34 -17.92
CA PHE A 154 -44.59 -15.76 -17.67
C PHE A 154 -43.46 -16.74 -18.01
N THR A 155 -42.31 -16.19 -18.41
CA THR A 155 -41.10 -17.01 -18.53
C THR A 155 -40.80 -17.62 -17.16
N LYS A 156 -40.58 -18.95 -17.10
CA LYS A 156 -40.16 -19.58 -15.84
C LYS A 156 -38.81 -18.96 -15.48
N SER A 157 -38.79 -17.98 -14.57
CA SER A 157 -37.63 -17.72 -13.74
C SER A 157 -37.19 -19.08 -13.19
N LYS A 158 -35.92 -19.43 -13.37
CA LYS A 158 -35.36 -20.69 -12.87
C LYS A 158 -35.88 -20.99 -11.46
N GLY A 159 -36.56 -22.12 -11.33
CA GLY A 159 -36.57 -22.96 -10.14
C GLY A 159 -37.46 -22.56 -8.97
N LYS A 160 -38.65 -23.17 -8.92
CA LYS A 160 -39.55 -23.29 -7.76
C LYS A 160 -38.99 -24.25 -6.67
N GLY A 161 -37.67 -24.24 -6.47
CA GLY A 161 -36.93 -24.89 -5.37
C GLY A 161 -36.00 -23.91 -4.63
N GLY A 162 -36.09 -22.62 -4.95
CA GLY A 162 -35.10 -21.60 -4.56
C GLY A 162 -35.35 -20.85 -3.25
N SER A 163 -36.40 -21.13 -2.45
CA SER A 163 -36.67 -20.33 -1.25
C SER A 163 -35.55 -20.43 -0.21
N THR A 164 -35.07 -21.65 0.09
CA THR A 164 -33.97 -21.88 1.04
C THR A 164 -32.62 -21.41 0.49
N THR A 165 -32.35 -21.63 -0.80
CA THR A 165 -31.09 -21.23 -1.44
C THR A 165 -30.99 -19.72 -1.62
N LYS A 166 -32.10 -19.05 -1.96
CA LYS A 166 -32.16 -17.58 -2.10
C LYS A 166 -32.04 -16.88 -0.75
N GLY A 167 -32.56 -17.48 0.32
CA GLY A 167 -32.29 -17.04 1.69
C GLY A 167 -30.81 -17.13 2.05
N LYS A 168 -30.18 -18.29 1.79
CA LYS A 168 -28.73 -18.49 2.03
C LYS A 168 -27.84 -17.56 1.20
N GLU A 169 -28.18 -17.28 -0.05
CA GLU A 169 -27.43 -16.31 -0.86
C GLU A 169 -27.62 -14.87 -0.36
N ALA A 170 -28.84 -14.49 0.01
CA ALA A 170 -29.10 -13.17 0.58
C ALA A 170 -28.35 -12.95 1.91
N GLU A 171 -28.27 -13.99 2.74
CA GLU A 171 -27.50 -13.99 3.98
C GLU A 171 -26.01 -13.87 3.72
N LYS A 172 -25.46 -14.64 2.77
CA LYS A 172 -24.05 -14.50 2.33
C LYS A 172 -23.73 -13.11 1.79
N HIS A 173 -24.63 -12.52 1.01
CA HIS A 173 -24.47 -11.16 0.50
C HIS A 173 -24.53 -10.11 1.61
N ARG A 174 -25.41 -10.28 2.60
CA ARG A 174 -25.45 -9.42 3.78
C ARG A 174 -24.17 -9.52 4.59
N GLU A 175 -23.67 -10.74 4.80
CA GLU A 175 -22.40 -10.98 5.51
C GLU A 175 -21.23 -10.29 4.79
N LEU A 176 -21.10 -10.48 3.48
CA LEU A 176 -20.08 -9.79 2.67
C LEU A 176 -20.21 -8.27 2.74
N ALA A 177 -21.42 -7.73 2.62
CA ALA A 177 -21.66 -6.29 2.69
C ALA A 177 -21.29 -5.71 4.08
N LEU A 178 -21.54 -6.46 5.16
CA LEU A 178 -21.13 -6.05 6.51
C LEU A 178 -19.60 -6.03 6.65
N MET A 179 -18.89 -7.02 6.08
CA MET A 179 -17.43 -7.01 6.04
C MET A 179 -16.88 -5.81 5.28
N GLU A 180 -17.51 -5.43 4.16
CA GLU A 180 -17.14 -4.21 3.42
C GLU A 180 -17.38 -2.95 4.26
N ALA A 181 -18.50 -2.88 4.99
CA ALA A 181 -18.77 -1.78 5.91
C ALA A 181 -17.66 -1.63 6.96
N GLN A 182 -17.23 -2.74 7.55
CA GLN A 182 -16.13 -2.76 8.51
C GLN A 182 -14.82 -2.25 7.89
N VAL A 183 -14.49 -2.66 6.65
CA VAL A 183 -13.29 -2.14 5.95
C VAL A 183 -13.38 -0.63 5.76
N TYR A 184 -14.54 -0.10 5.35
CA TYR A 184 -14.72 1.35 5.20
C TYR A 184 -14.48 2.10 6.51
N ARG A 185 -15.04 1.60 7.62
CA ARG A 185 -14.86 2.23 8.94
C ARG A 185 -13.43 2.17 9.45
N LEU A 186 -12.78 1.02 9.35
CA LEU A 186 -11.36 0.89 9.74
C LEU A 186 -10.47 1.77 8.87
N SER A 187 -10.76 1.87 7.56
CA SER A 187 -10.02 2.75 6.65
C SER A 187 -10.23 4.23 6.97
N GLU A 188 -11.42 4.63 7.44
CA GLU A 188 -11.69 5.98 7.93
C GLU A 188 -10.92 6.28 9.23
N ILE A 189 -10.93 5.34 10.19
CA ILE A 189 -10.17 5.46 11.45
C ILE A 189 -8.66 5.58 11.17
N LEU A 190 -8.16 4.91 10.13
CA LEU A 190 -6.76 4.85 9.72
C LEU A 190 -6.41 5.78 8.55
N ALA A 191 -7.24 6.80 8.25
CA ALA A 191 -7.06 7.64 7.07
C ALA A 191 -5.70 8.35 7.04
N GLU A 192 -5.21 8.81 8.20
CA GLU A 192 -3.89 9.43 8.36
C GLU A 192 -2.77 8.43 8.05
N GLN A 193 -2.78 7.26 8.70
CA GLN A 193 -1.77 6.22 8.52
C GLN A 193 -1.73 5.71 7.07
N LYS A 194 -2.89 5.67 6.41
CA LYS A 194 -3.01 5.29 4.99
C LYS A 194 -2.29 6.29 4.08
N GLU A 195 -2.51 7.59 4.27
CA GLU A 195 -1.83 8.62 3.47
C GLU A 195 -0.33 8.65 3.77
N ASP A 196 0.08 8.52 5.03
CA ASP A 196 1.50 8.43 5.42
C ASP A 196 2.20 7.24 4.74
N THR A 197 1.53 6.08 4.72
CA THR A 197 2.05 4.87 4.06
C THR A 197 2.21 5.09 2.56
N LYS A 198 1.24 5.76 1.93
CA LYS A 198 1.28 6.07 0.50
C LYS A 198 2.42 7.02 0.16
N GLU A 199 2.62 8.07 0.96
CA GLU A 199 3.74 8.98 0.80
C GLU A 199 5.08 8.26 0.98
N ASN A 200 5.19 7.40 2.01
CA ASN A 200 6.39 6.59 2.26
C ASN A 200 6.74 5.69 1.07
N VAL A 201 5.74 5.00 0.51
CA VAL A 201 5.91 4.16 -0.68
C VAL A 201 6.35 5.00 -1.89
N GLN A 202 5.75 6.17 -2.10
CA GLN A 202 6.14 7.08 -3.17
C GLN A 202 7.57 7.57 -3.01
N ARG A 203 7.98 7.92 -1.78
CA ARG A 203 9.33 8.33 -1.45
C ARG A 203 10.33 7.22 -1.72
N LYS A 204 10.03 5.99 -1.30
CA LYS A 204 10.86 4.79 -1.58
C LYS A 204 10.96 4.52 -3.09
N GLN A 205 9.87 4.60 -3.84
CA GLN A 205 9.89 4.39 -5.29
C GLN A 205 10.62 5.49 -6.09
N ALA A 206 10.68 6.72 -5.56
CA ALA A 206 11.40 7.82 -6.18
C ALA A 206 12.91 7.77 -5.93
N ARG A 207 13.37 6.97 -4.96
CA ARG A 207 14.80 6.75 -4.71
C ARG A 207 15.38 5.85 -5.79
N LYS A 208 16.54 6.27 -6.33
CA LYS A 208 17.26 5.52 -7.35
C LYS A 208 17.91 4.30 -6.69
N ASP A 209 17.74 3.12 -7.30
CA ASP A 209 18.22 1.75 -7.01
C ASP A 209 19.59 1.61 -6.28
N GLY A 210 19.75 2.21 -5.10
CA GLY A 210 21.03 2.37 -4.41
C GLY A 210 21.02 3.25 -3.15
N GLU A 211 19.88 3.82 -2.77
CA GLU A 211 19.63 4.55 -1.50
C GLU A 211 18.64 3.80 -0.57
N GLU A 212 18.37 2.51 -0.83
CA GLU A 212 17.45 1.68 -0.02
C GLU A 212 18.01 1.33 1.37
N ASP A 213 19.34 1.35 1.55
CA ASP A 213 20.00 0.79 2.75
C ASP A 213 19.85 1.64 4.03
N GLU A 214 19.56 2.95 3.96
CA GLU A 214 19.60 3.82 5.17
C GLU A 214 18.29 3.85 5.99
N GLU A 215 17.12 3.57 5.38
CA GLU A 215 15.83 3.55 6.10
C GLU A 215 15.35 2.14 6.47
N ASP A 216 15.73 1.11 5.69
CA ASP A 216 15.37 -0.27 6.01
C ASP A 216 16.11 -0.78 7.28
N GLU A 217 17.32 -0.30 7.56
CA GLU A 217 18.04 -0.58 8.83
C GLU A 217 17.35 0.00 10.08
N ALA A 218 16.52 1.04 9.94
CA ALA A 218 15.80 1.61 11.09
C ALA A 218 14.53 0.81 11.47
N SER A 219 14.01 -0.04 10.57
CA SER A 219 12.84 -0.90 10.84
C SER A 219 13.19 -2.38 11.07
N ALA A 220 14.41 -2.81 10.73
CA ALA A 220 14.87 -4.18 10.85
C ALA A 220 15.41 -4.55 12.26
N SER A 221 14.88 -3.93 13.33
CA SER A 221 15.34 -4.19 14.70
C SER A 221 14.54 -5.27 15.45
N ASP A 222 13.61 -6.00 14.82
CA ASP A 222 12.85 -7.03 15.55
C ASP A 222 12.26 -8.13 14.64
N SER A 223 13.12 -9.03 14.15
CA SER A 223 12.80 -10.47 13.95
C SER A 223 14.05 -11.21 13.41
N ASP A 224 14.94 -11.59 14.31
CA ASP A 224 16.07 -12.48 13.99
C ASP A 224 15.77 -13.83 14.66
N ASP A 225 15.19 -14.77 13.90
CA ASP A 225 15.30 -16.23 14.07
C ASP A 225 14.37 -16.95 13.07
N GLU A 226 14.75 -16.99 11.79
CA GLU A 226 14.46 -18.15 10.94
C GLU A 226 15.74 -18.51 10.18
N GLU A 227 16.35 -19.64 10.56
CA GLU A 227 17.52 -20.24 9.90
C GLU A 227 17.18 -20.58 8.44
N ASP A 228 17.39 -19.64 7.53
CA ASP A 228 17.39 -19.91 6.09
C ASP A 228 18.66 -20.71 5.74
N GLU A 229 18.44 -22.00 5.49
CA GLU A 229 19.39 -23.01 5.04
C GLU A 229 20.29 -22.49 3.90
N VAL A 230 21.54 -22.14 4.22
CA VAL A 230 22.51 -21.56 3.27
C VAL A 230 22.70 -22.47 2.05
N PRO A 231 22.29 -22.06 0.84
CA PRO A 231 22.43 -22.89 -0.35
C PRO A 231 23.90 -23.18 -0.69
N TYR A 232 24.22 -24.46 -0.90
CA TYR A 232 25.58 -24.93 -1.20
C TYR A 232 26.16 -24.23 -2.45
N ASN A 233 27.23 -23.43 -2.24
CA ASN A 233 27.92 -22.64 -3.27
C ASN A 233 29.32 -23.24 -3.60
N PRO A 234 29.40 -24.25 -4.47
CA PRO A 234 30.63 -25.01 -4.73
C PRO A 234 31.75 -24.23 -5.45
N LYS A 235 31.52 -22.97 -5.87
CA LYS A 235 32.54 -22.14 -6.55
C LYS A 235 32.87 -20.82 -5.84
N ASN A 236 32.32 -20.56 -4.64
CA ASN A 236 32.56 -19.33 -3.87
C ASN A 236 32.41 -18.02 -4.68
N LEU A 237 31.50 -18.01 -5.67
CA LEU A 237 31.14 -16.76 -6.36
C LEU A 237 30.29 -15.91 -5.41
N PRO A 238 30.48 -14.58 -5.35
CA PRO A 238 29.62 -13.71 -4.58
C PRO A 238 28.16 -13.86 -5.04
N LEU A 239 27.28 -14.01 -4.07
CA LEU A 239 25.85 -14.13 -4.26
C LEU A 239 25.30 -12.73 -4.54
N GLY A 240 24.42 -12.61 -5.53
CA GLY A 240 23.65 -11.39 -5.73
C GLY A 240 22.54 -11.29 -4.68
N TRP A 241 21.81 -10.18 -4.71
CA TRP A 241 20.62 -9.94 -3.89
C TRP A 241 19.48 -10.98 -4.12
N ASP A 242 19.53 -11.74 -5.21
CA ASP A 242 18.61 -12.84 -5.57
C ASP A 242 19.11 -14.23 -5.07
N GLY A 243 20.15 -14.28 -4.21
CA GLY A 243 20.72 -15.54 -3.70
C GLY A 243 21.38 -16.42 -4.77
N LYS A 244 21.49 -15.95 -6.01
CA LYS A 244 22.12 -16.65 -7.14
C LYS A 244 23.54 -16.12 -7.39
N PRO A 245 24.48 -16.98 -7.85
CA PRO A 245 25.83 -16.55 -8.22
C PRO A 245 25.81 -15.45 -9.29
N ILE A 246 26.47 -14.33 -9.03
CA ILE A 246 26.54 -13.20 -9.97
C ILE A 246 27.25 -13.63 -11.26
N PRO A 247 26.71 -13.32 -12.47
CA PRO A 247 27.38 -13.62 -13.72
C PRO A 247 28.82 -13.04 -13.80
N TYR A 248 29.76 -13.83 -14.32
CA TYR A 248 31.21 -13.51 -14.30
C TYR A 248 31.59 -12.18 -15.00
N TRP A 249 30.86 -11.80 -16.06
CA TRP A 249 31.09 -10.53 -16.75
C TRP A 249 30.66 -9.33 -15.89
N LEU A 250 29.58 -9.46 -15.13
CA LEU A 250 29.07 -8.44 -14.22
C LEU A 250 30.00 -8.28 -13.01
N TYR A 251 30.53 -9.40 -12.52
CA TYR A 251 31.56 -9.45 -11.48
C TYR A 251 32.84 -8.69 -11.87
N LYS A 252 33.31 -8.84 -13.11
CA LYS A 252 34.45 -8.08 -13.65
C LYS A 252 34.11 -6.62 -13.94
N LEU A 253 32.91 -6.33 -14.46
CA LEU A 253 32.49 -4.98 -14.81
C LEU A 253 32.42 -4.06 -13.59
N HIS A 254 31.86 -4.56 -12.47
CA HIS A 254 31.73 -3.80 -11.22
C HIS A 254 32.97 -3.90 -10.30
N GLY A 255 34.05 -4.56 -10.76
CA GLY A 255 35.30 -4.66 -9.99
C GLY A 255 35.19 -5.48 -8.70
N LEU A 256 34.17 -6.32 -8.54
CA LEU A 256 33.96 -7.17 -7.35
C LEU A 256 35.08 -8.21 -7.17
N ASN A 257 35.91 -8.41 -8.20
CA ASN A 257 37.11 -9.25 -8.17
C ASN A 257 38.32 -8.59 -7.51
N ILE A 258 38.23 -7.32 -7.13
CA ILE A 258 39.30 -6.58 -6.49
C ILE A 258 38.96 -6.50 -5.01
N SER A 259 39.81 -7.09 -4.17
CA SER A 259 39.67 -7.02 -2.72
C SER A 259 40.47 -5.86 -2.16
N TYR A 260 39.84 -5.07 -1.30
CA TYR A 260 40.46 -4.00 -0.51
C TYR A 260 40.41 -4.35 0.96
N THR A 261 41.43 -4.01 1.73
CA THR A 261 41.49 -4.25 3.18
C THR A 261 41.49 -2.93 3.94
N CYS A 262 40.83 -2.89 5.10
CA CYS A 262 40.83 -1.73 5.99
C CYS A 262 41.34 -2.13 7.38
N GLU A 263 42.45 -1.53 7.81
CA GLU A 263 43.12 -1.84 9.09
C GLU A 263 42.25 -1.39 10.27
N ILE A 264 41.65 -0.20 10.17
CA ILE A 264 40.74 0.39 11.18
C ILE A 264 39.52 -0.52 11.44
N CYS A 265 39.07 -1.25 10.42
CA CYS A 265 37.98 -2.23 10.51
C CYS A 265 38.46 -3.63 10.94
N ALA A 266 39.58 -3.74 11.66
CA ALA A 266 40.21 -5.00 12.05
C ALA A 266 40.62 -5.88 10.84
N ASN A 267 41.26 -5.27 9.84
CA ASN A 267 41.71 -5.93 8.60
C ASN A 267 40.58 -6.62 7.80
N PHE A 268 39.35 -6.12 7.93
CA PHE A 268 38.22 -6.63 7.17
C PHE A 268 38.42 -6.39 5.67
N THR A 269 38.04 -7.39 4.86
CA THR A 269 38.21 -7.36 3.40
C THR A 269 36.89 -7.01 2.71
N TYR A 270 36.90 -5.92 1.96
CA TYR A 270 35.79 -5.46 1.13
C TYR A 270 36.01 -5.87 -0.32
N LYS A 271 34.96 -6.36 -0.98
CA LYS A 271 35.00 -6.76 -2.40
C LYS A 271 34.47 -5.64 -3.27
N GLY A 272 35.39 -5.05 -4.04
CA GLY A 272 35.11 -4.04 -5.05
C GLY A 272 35.19 -2.59 -4.54
N PRO A 273 35.46 -1.63 -5.45
CA PRO A 273 35.70 -0.24 -5.07
C PRO A 273 34.48 0.45 -4.45
N LYS A 274 33.27 0.14 -4.91
CA LYS A 274 32.04 0.77 -4.41
C LYS A 274 31.75 0.39 -2.96
N ALA A 275 31.84 -0.90 -2.63
CA ALA A 275 31.70 -1.40 -1.25
C ALA A 275 32.79 -0.79 -0.34
N PHE A 276 34.01 -0.72 -0.84
CA PHE A 276 35.12 -0.08 -0.13
C PHE A 276 35.02 1.44 -0.04
N GLN A 277 34.24 2.15 -0.85
CA GLN A 277 34.00 3.58 -0.61
C GLN A 277 32.89 3.78 0.42
N ARG A 278 31.85 2.94 0.36
CA ARG A 278 30.72 3.01 1.29
C ARG A 278 31.12 2.71 2.73
N HIS A 279 32.08 1.79 2.94
CA HIS A 279 32.46 1.38 4.29
C HIS A 279 32.95 2.50 5.21
N PHE A 280 33.47 3.62 4.68
CA PHE A 280 33.90 4.75 5.51
C PHE A 280 32.73 5.39 6.30
N ALA A 281 31.52 5.28 5.79
CA ALA A 281 30.29 5.75 6.44
C ALA A 281 29.60 4.65 7.27
N GLU A 282 29.99 3.38 7.12
CA GLU A 282 29.36 2.26 7.83
C GLU A 282 29.74 2.24 9.32
N TRP A 283 28.85 1.67 10.14
CA TRP A 283 29.02 1.60 11.59
C TRP A 283 30.35 0.97 12.02
N ARG A 284 30.81 -0.09 11.33
CA ARG A 284 32.05 -0.78 11.66
C ARG A 284 33.27 0.16 11.61
N HIS A 285 33.35 0.98 10.57
CA HIS A 285 34.45 1.94 10.41
C HIS A 285 34.30 3.09 11.40
N ALA A 286 33.08 3.61 11.57
CA ALA A 286 32.79 4.66 12.56
C ALA A 286 33.12 4.22 14.00
N HIS A 287 32.84 2.96 14.34
CA HIS A 287 33.18 2.36 15.63
C HIS A 287 34.69 2.20 15.79
N GLY A 288 35.40 1.73 14.75
CA GLY A 288 36.86 1.68 14.75
C GLY A 288 37.49 3.05 14.99
N MET A 289 37.02 4.08 14.30
CA MET A 289 37.45 5.47 14.49
C MET A 289 37.16 5.99 15.91
N ARG A 290 36.00 5.63 16.48
CA ARG A 290 35.64 5.98 17.87
C ARG A 290 36.58 5.32 18.89
N CYS A 291 36.97 4.07 18.68
CA CYS A 291 37.94 3.37 19.54
C CYS A 291 39.34 4.01 19.50
N LEU A 292 39.70 4.65 18.38
CA LEU A 292 40.93 5.44 18.23
C LEU A 292 40.81 6.86 18.82
N GLY A 293 39.62 7.28 19.24
CA GLY A 293 39.35 8.64 19.73
C GLY A 293 39.33 9.69 18.63
N ILE A 294 39.13 9.29 17.37
CA ILE A 294 39.10 10.18 16.20
C ILE A 294 37.64 10.39 15.77
N PRO A 295 37.17 11.63 15.56
CA PRO A 295 35.84 11.87 15.03
C PRO A 295 35.72 11.45 13.57
N ASN A 296 34.72 10.61 13.24
CA ASN A 296 34.48 10.16 11.87
C ASN A 296 33.91 11.31 11.01
N THR A 297 34.80 12.05 10.35
CA THR A 297 34.48 13.20 9.49
C THR A 297 35.02 12.96 8.09
N ALA A 298 34.53 13.71 7.10
CA ALA A 298 34.94 13.57 5.69
C ALA A 298 36.46 13.76 5.46
N HIS A 299 37.18 14.41 6.39
CA HIS A 299 38.65 14.53 6.34
C HIS A 299 39.37 13.18 6.37
N PHE A 300 38.74 12.14 6.94
CA PHE A 300 39.31 10.80 7.07
C PHE A 300 38.84 9.84 5.96
N ALA A 301 38.14 10.35 4.94
CA ALA A 301 37.78 9.53 3.79
C ALA A 301 39.04 8.98 3.09
N ASN A 302 39.02 7.69 2.72
CA ASN A 302 40.13 6.96 2.13
C ASN A 302 41.30 6.62 3.07
N VAL A 303 41.21 6.93 4.36
CA VAL A 303 42.25 6.57 5.32
C VAL A 303 41.96 5.18 5.88
N THR A 304 42.79 4.19 5.57
CA THR A 304 42.60 2.81 6.04
C THR A 304 43.58 2.36 7.09
N SER A 305 44.78 2.96 7.15
CA SER A 305 45.78 2.62 8.15
C SER A 305 45.54 3.40 9.44
N ILE A 306 45.74 2.71 10.57
CA ILE A 306 45.61 3.31 11.90
C ILE A 306 46.69 4.38 12.12
N GLU A 307 47.92 4.13 11.65
CA GLU A 307 49.04 5.06 11.80
C GLU A 307 48.79 6.37 11.04
N ASP A 308 48.27 6.28 9.81
CA ASP A 308 47.96 7.46 8.99
C ASP A 308 46.79 8.25 9.56
N ALA A 309 45.77 7.58 10.11
CA ALA A 309 44.64 8.23 10.78
C ALA A 309 45.09 9.05 11.99
N LEU A 310 45.99 8.49 12.82
CA LEU A 310 46.54 9.19 13.99
C LEU A 310 47.38 10.40 13.57
N LYS A 311 48.27 10.26 12.60
CA LYS A 311 49.09 11.38 12.08
C LYS A 311 48.24 12.50 11.50
N LEU A 312 47.18 12.16 10.76
CA LEU A 312 46.26 13.15 10.20
C LEU A 312 45.48 13.87 11.30
N TRP A 313 45.05 13.13 12.33
CA TRP A 313 44.34 13.70 13.47
C TRP A 313 45.20 14.67 14.28
N GLU A 314 46.47 14.32 14.54
CA GLU A 314 47.41 15.22 15.22
C GLU A 314 47.59 16.53 14.46
N LYS A 315 47.81 16.47 13.14
CA LYS A 315 47.92 17.67 12.29
C LYS A 315 46.66 18.53 12.30
N LEU A 316 45.48 17.92 12.20
CA LEU A 316 44.20 18.64 12.23
C LEU A 316 43.97 19.30 13.60
N LYS A 317 44.38 18.64 14.68
CA LYS A 317 44.27 19.17 16.04
C LYS A 317 45.20 20.37 16.24
N GLU A 318 46.43 20.31 15.75
CA GLU A 318 47.38 21.44 15.77
C GLU A 318 46.85 22.62 14.97
N GLN A 319 46.37 22.38 13.75
CA GLN A 319 45.81 23.44 12.90
C GLN A 319 44.60 24.10 13.58
N LYS A 320 43.65 23.29 14.08
CA LYS A 320 42.45 23.81 14.75
C LYS A 320 42.77 24.55 16.06
N ASN A 321 43.80 24.11 16.79
CA ASN A 321 44.26 24.82 17.98
C ASN A 321 44.96 26.14 17.64
N GLY A 322 45.65 26.23 16.50
CA GLY A 322 46.25 27.47 16.00
C GLY A 322 45.23 28.47 15.49
N GLU A 323 44.14 28.00 14.89
CA GLU A 323 43.02 28.85 14.42
C GLU A 323 42.07 29.28 15.56
N ARG A 324 42.15 28.62 16.72
CA ARG A 324 41.30 28.92 17.86
C ARG A 324 41.80 30.17 18.57
N TRP A 325 41.07 31.28 18.41
CA TRP A 325 41.32 32.54 19.13
C TRP A 325 41.48 32.30 20.64
N GLN A 326 42.64 32.70 21.17
CA GLN A 326 42.98 32.54 22.58
C GLN A 326 42.82 33.87 23.31
N ALA A 327 41.64 34.10 23.92
CA ALA A 327 41.32 35.34 24.64
C ALA A 327 42.38 35.79 25.64
N GLU A 328 43.04 34.86 26.35
CA GLU A 328 44.07 35.21 27.33
C GLU A 328 45.32 35.84 26.71
N ILE A 329 45.64 35.51 25.46
CA ILE A 329 46.88 35.84 24.78
C ILE A 329 46.65 36.90 23.70
N GLU A 330 45.53 36.82 22.98
CA GLU A 330 45.20 37.65 21.82
C GLU A 330 44.28 38.85 22.15
N GLU A 331 43.61 38.87 23.31
CA GLU A 331 42.79 40.01 23.73
C GLU A 331 43.66 41.05 24.44
N GLU A 332 43.68 42.27 23.91
CA GLU A 332 44.49 43.37 24.41
C GLU A 332 43.67 44.30 25.33
N TYR A 333 44.26 44.67 26.47
CA TYR A 333 43.72 45.61 27.45
C TYR A 333 44.70 46.77 27.62
N GLU A 334 44.17 47.99 27.70
CA GLU A 334 44.94 49.20 27.94
C GLU A 334 44.81 49.62 29.42
N ASP A 335 45.93 49.97 30.05
CA ASP A 335 45.95 50.49 31.42
C ASP A 335 45.66 52.01 31.47
N THR A 336 45.64 52.58 32.67
CA THR A 336 45.38 54.03 32.85
C THR A 336 46.51 54.93 32.35
N GLN A 337 47.67 54.36 32.01
CA GLN A 337 48.85 55.03 31.48
C GLN A 337 49.02 54.85 29.96
N GLY A 338 48.11 54.09 29.32
CA GLY A 338 48.13 53.81 27.89
C GLY A 338 49.03 52.63 27.47
N ASN A 339 49.51 51.82 28.41
CA ASN A 339 50.27 50.61 28.10
C ASN A 339 49.31 49.47 27.73
N VAL A 340 49.63 48.76 26.66
CA VAL A 340 48.83 47.64 26.15
C VAL A 340 49.40 46.31 26.64
N PHE A 341 48.56 45.50 27.27
CA PHE A 341 48.89 44.16 27.75
C PHE A 341 47.88 43.15 27.21
N ASN A 342 48.30 41.90 27.02
CA ASN A 342 47.32 40.84 26.83
C ASN A 342 46.49 40.63 28.11
N ARG A 343 45.30 40.06 27.97
CA ARG A 343 44.34 39.86 29.06
C ARG A 343 44.94 39.14 30.26
N LYS A 344 45.79 38.14 30.03
CA LYS A 344 46.45 37.39 31.12
C LYS A 344 47.37 38.29 31.93
N THR A 345 48.29 38.97 31.27
CA THR A 345 49.25 39.89 31.90
C THR A 345 48.52 41.04 32.59
N PHE A 346 47.49 41.60 31.98
CA PHE A 346 46.66 42.64 32.60
C PHE A 346 46.00 42.15 33.88
N ASN A 347 45.37 40.98 33.86
CA ASN A 347 44.71 40.42 35.05
C ASN A 347 45.70 40.04 36.15
N ASP A 348 46.88 39.54 35.80
CA ASP A 348 47.92 39.20 36.77
C ASP A 348 48.51 40.46 37.42
N LEU A 349 48.81 41.50 36.64
CA LEU A 349 49.27 42.78 37.16
C LEU A 349 48.20 43.47 38.02
N LYS A 350 46.92 43.39 37.62
CA LYS A 350 45.78 43.88 38.41
C LYS A 350 45.65 43.16 39.75
N LYS A 351 45.81 41.84 39.78
CA LYS A 351 45.80 41.05 41.03
C LYS A 351 46.97 41.37 41.95
N GLN A 352 48.12 41.73 41.37
CA GLN A 352 49.31 42.16 42.11
C GLN A 352 49.22 43.63 42.58
N GLY A 353 48.21 44.38 42.15
CA GLY A 353 48.03 45.79 42.49
C GLY A 353 49.00 46.73 41.76
N LEU A 354 49.47 46.33 40.58
CA LEU A 354 50.48 47.05 39.77
C LEU A 354 49.88 47.87 38.62
N LEU A 355 48.55 47.97 38.51
CA LEU A 355 47.81 48.69 37.46
C LEU A 355 46.83 49.71 38.02
#